data_AF-A0A7R9RTN7-F1
#
_entry.id   AF-A0A7R9RTN7-F1
#
_cell.length_a   1.000
_cell.length_b   1.000
_cell.length_c   1.000
_cell.angle_alpha   90.00
_cell.angle_beta   90.00
_cell.angle_gamma   90.00
#
_symmetry.space_group_name_H-M   'P 1'
#
loop_
_entity.id
_entity.type
_entity.pdbx_description
1 polymer ?
#
loop_
_entity_poly.entity_id
_entity_poly.type
_entity_poly.pdbx_seq_one_letter_code
_entity_poly.pdbx_strand_id
1 'polypeptide(L)'
;PVDPIYSSQKLPAAAMWFEAILLFLLSLQFLEVSTLSCVNCADVDCVKPKKCVYGYVYDSCHCCLQCGQGPGERCGGVWNMYGSCGKKLTCLKKPSNNNALMQQNYPGICAQKDEVESILSAIYQDQTFSVKEKMGKLEMKPRRLKSKASPWKDTNYPVKPSSEKSEAKNMLIYFK
;
A
#
# COMPACT_ATOMS: atom_id res chain seq x y z
N PRO A 1 -38.35 -67.97 -32.26
CA PRO A 1 -37.96 -66.59 -32.65
C PRO A 1 -38.21 -65.66 -31.46
N VAL A 2 -37.15 -65.33 -30.74
CA VAL A 2 -37.19 -64.42 -29.59
C VAL A 2 -36.43 -63.18 -30.04
N ASP A 3 -37.13 -62.07 -30.25
CA ASP A 3 -36.50 -60.81 -30.64
C ASP A 3 -35.90 -60.15 -29.39
N PRO A 4 -34.64 -59.67 -29.41
CA PRO A 4 -34.12 -58.90 -28.31
C PRO A 4 -34.60 -57.44 -28.44
N ILE A 5 -35.39 -57.00 -27.47
CA ILE A 5 -35.74 -55.60 -27.25
C ILE A 5 -34.48 -54.88 -26.74
N TYR A 6 -33.66 -54.35 -27.64
CA TYR A 6 -32.61 -53.40 -27.28
C TYR A 6 -33.22 -52.00 -27.17
N SER A 7 -33.74 -51.69 -25.99
CA SER A 7 -34.23 -50.36 -25.64
C SER A 7 -33.05 -49.39 -25.52
N SER A 8 -32.89 -48.51 -26.51
CA SER A 8 -31.98 -47.38 -26.46
C SER A 8 -32.57 -46.30 -25.54
N GLN A 9 -32.30 -46.40 -24.25
CA GLN A 9 -32.58 -45.30 -23.31
C GLN A 9 -31.71 -44.09 -23.68
N LYS A 10 -32.30 -43.11 -24.37
CA LYS A 10 -31.73 -41.77 -24.54
C LYS A 10 -31.74 -41.10 -23.16
N LEU A 11 -30.58 -40.95 -22.55
CA LEU A 11 -30.45 -40.16 -21.32
C LEU A 11 -30.90 -38.71 -21.58
N PRO A 12 -31.67 -38.08 -20.67
CA PRO A 12 -32.16 -36.72 -20.85
C PRO A 12 -30.97 -35.77 -20.85
N ALA A 13 -30.96 -34.82 -21.81
CA ALA A 13 -29.92 -33.81 -21.92
C ALA A 13 -29.62 -33.16 -20.56
N ALA A 14 -30.65 -32.94 -19.73
CA ALA A 14 -30.58 -32.46 -18.34
C ALA A 14 -29.46 -33.08 -17.50
N ALA A 15 -29.27 -34.40 -17.57
CA ALA A 15 -28.24 -35.10 -16.80
C ALA A 15 -26.83 -34.68 -17.21
N MET A 16 -26.61 -34.31 -18.48
CA MET A 16 -25.30 -33.90 -18.98
C MET A 16 -24.87 -32.53 -18.45
N TRP A 17 -25.81 -31.64 -18.11
CA TRP A 17 -25.49 -30.30 -17.60
C TRP A 17 -25.09 -30.39 -16.14
N PHE A 18 -25.77 -31.25 -15.38
CA PHE A 18 -25.43 -31.48 -13.97
C PHE A 18 -24.04 -32.06 -13.83
N GLU A 19 -23.66 -33.05 -14.65
CA GLU A 19 -22.30 -33.59 -14.67
C GLU A 19 -21.26 -32.53 -15.08
N ALA A 20 -21.55 -31.73 -16.11
CA ALA A 20 -20.64 -30.67 -16.54
C ALA A 20 -20.48 -29.57 -15.47
N ILE A 21 -21.56 -29.17 -14.80
CA ILE A 21 -21.54 -28.21 -13.69
C ILE A 21 -20.80 -28.80 -12.50
N LEU A 22 -21.01 -30.09 -12.19
CA LEU A 22 -20.35 -30.77 -11.08
C LEU A 22 -18.85 -30.89 -11.33
N LEU A 23 -18.43 -31.25 -12.56
CA LEU A 23 -17.02 -31.24 -12.97
C LEU A 23 -16.41 -29.84 -12.96
N PHE A 24 -17.16 -28.80 -13.35
CA PHE A 24 -16.72 -27.40 -13.27
C PHE A 24 -16.56 -26.93 -11.82
N LEU A 25 -17.47 -27.29 -10.92
CA LEU A 25 -17.36 -26.99 -9.49
C LEU A 25 -16.21 -27.76 -8.83
N LEU A 26 -15.96 -29.00 -9.28
CA LEU A 26 -14.81 -29.79 -8.83
C LEU A 26 -13.49 -29.18 -9.28
N SER A 27 -13.42 -28.64 -10.49
CA SER A 27 -12.19 -28.01 -11.03
C SER A 27 -11.85 -26.68 -10.33
N LEU A 28 -12.86 -25.94 -9.85
CA LEU A 28 -12.65 -24.72 -9.05
C LEU A 28 -12.00 -24.98 -7.68
N GLN A 29 -12.06 -26.21 -7.15
CA GLN A 29 -11.39 -26.57 -5.89
C GLN A 29 -9.86 -26.65 -6.01
N PHE A 30 -9.33 -26.80 -7.23
CA PHE A 30 -7.89 -26.83 -7.48
C PHE A 30 -7.26 -25.44 -7.60
N LEU A 31 -8.04 -24.38 -7.39
CA LEU A 31 -7.50 -23.03 -7.26
C LEU A 31 -6.90 -22.87 -5.86
N GLU A 32 -5.65 -23.31 -5.70
CA GLU A 32 -4.89 -23.01 -4.48
C GLU A 32 -4.67 -21.50 -4.37
N VAL A 33 -5.44 -20.87 -3.49
CA VAL A 33 -5.19 -19.49 -3.09
C VAL A 33 -4.04 -19.52 -2.10
N SER A 34 -2.84 -19.22 -2.58
CA SER A 34 -1.69 -19.00 -1.70
C SER A 34 -1.93 -17.78 -0.82
N THR A 35 -2.22 -17.98 0.46
CA THR A 35 -2.26 -16.90 1.43
C THR A 35 -0.84 -16.45 1.73
N LEU A 36 -0.57 -15.14 1.66
CA LEU A 36 0.74 -14.61 1.99
C LEU A 36 0.94 -14.61 3.51
N SER A 37 1.61 -15.63 4.04
CA SER A 37 1.99 -15.73 5.46
C SER A 37 3.50 -15.92 5.58
N CYS A 38 4.06 -15.43 6.69
CA CYS A 38 5.48 -15.62 6.98
C CYS A 38 5.73 -17.03 7.52
N VAL A 39 6.79 -17.66 7.03
CA VAL A 39 7.32 -18.91 7.59
C VAL A 39 7.99 -18.61 8.93
N ASN A 40 8.11 -19.61 9.80
CA ASN A 40 8.85 -19.49 11.05
C ASN A 40 10.32 -19.12 10.76
N CYS A 41 10.85 -18.11 11.45
CA CYS A 41 12.22 -17.64 11.22
C CYS A 41 13.30 -18.72 11.48
N ALA A 42 13.00 -19.74 12.30
CA ALA A 42 13.91 -20.87 12.52
C ALA A 42 14.14 -21.71 11.26
N ASP A 43 13.19 -21.68 10.32
CA ASP A 43 13.23 -22.45 9.07
C ASP A 43 13.76 -21.61 7.89
N VAL A 44 14.20 -20.37 8.13
CA VAL A 44 14.68 -19.43 7.11
C VAL A 44 16.19 -19.26 7.17
N ASP A 45 16.88 -19.65 6.10
CA ASP A 45 18.31 -19.42 5.94
C ASP A 45 18.60 -17.98 5.46
N CYS A 46 18.90 -17.10 6.42
CA CYS A 46 19.18 -15.69 6.14
C CYS A 46 20.62 -15.46 5.62
N VAL A 47 20.74 -14.84 4.45
CA VAL A 47 22.03 -14.32 3.96
C VAL A 47 22.30 -12.96 4.60
N LYS A 48 23.34 -12.87 5.42
CA LYS A 48 23.73 -11.59 6.05
C LYS A 48 24.32 -10.62 5.02
N PRO A 49 23.73 -9.43 4.83
CA PRO A 49 24.23 -8.46 3.86
C PRO A 49 25.57 -7.87 4.30
N LYS A 50 26.45 -7.63 3.33
CA LYS A 50 27.77 -7.02 3.57
C LYS A 50 27.64 -5.50 3.49
N LYS A 51 28.07 -4.79 4.55
CA LYS A 51 28.21 -3.33 4.64
C LYS A 51 27.03 -2.53 4.05
N CYS A 52 25.98 -2.33 4.83
CA CYS A 52 24.84 -1.49 4.43
C CYS A 52 25.11 -0.01 4.70
N VAL A 53 25.13 0.82 3.64
CA VAL A 53 25.40 2.27 3.71
C VAL A 53 24.41 2.98 4.63
N TYR A 54 23.13 2.67 4.51
CA TYR A 54 22.06 3.27 5.32
C TYR A 54 21.70 2.41 6.54
N GLY A 55 22.57 1.45 6.89
CA GLY A 55 22.36 0.54 8.00
C GLY A 55 21.46 -0.66 7.68
N TYR A 56 21.30 -1.50 8.69
CA TYR A 56 20.58 -2.76 8.61
C TYR A 56 19.14 -2.59 9.10
N VAL A 57 18.21 -3.21 8.39
CA VAL A 57 16.78 -3.29 8.72
C VAL A 57 16.35 -4.75 8.66
N TYR A 58 15.20 -5.08 9.22
CA TYR A 58 14.62 -6.40 9.01
C TYR A 58 13.76 -6.43 7.73
N ASP A 59 13.60 -7.62 7.17
CA ASP A 59 12.63 -7.89 6.13
C ASP A 59 11.17 -7.74 6.62
N SER A 60 10.20 -7.92 5.73
CA SER A 60 8.78 -7.79 6.06
C SER A 60 8.30 -8.82 7.10
N CYS A 61 8.93 -10.00 7.14
CA CYS A 61 8.64 -11.06 8.10
C CYS A 61 9.40 -10.91 9.44
N HIS A 62 10.27 -9.91 9.54
CA HIS A 62 11.12 -9.67 10.70
C HIS A 62 12.08 -10.82 11.06
N CYS A 63 12.51 -11.60 10.06
CA CYS A 63 13.43 -12.72 10.25
C CYS A 63 14.86 -12.37 9.83
N CYS A 64 15.04 -11.87 8.60
CA CYS A 64 16.37 -11.63 8.05
C CYS A 64 16.76 -10.15 8.08
N LEU A 65 18.04 -9.89 8.33
CA LEU A 65 18.60 -8.54 8.16
C LEU A 65 18.84 -8.25 6.67
N GLN A 66 18.39 -7.08 6.23
CA GLN A 66 18.57 -6.52 4.89
C GLN A 66 19.20 -5.13 4.99
N CYS A 67 19.66 -4.58 3.86
CA CYS A 67 20.06 -3.18 3.81
C CYS A 67 18.83 -2.29 3.74
N GLY A 68 18.80 -1.25 4.57
CA GLY A 68 17.73 -0.26 4.53
C GLY A 68 17.83 0.63 3.29
N GLN A 69 16.67 1.06 2.81
CA GLN A 69 16.55 2.00 1.70
C GLN A 69 17.12 3.37 2.08
N GLY A 70 17.82 4.00 1.15
CA GLY A 70 18.43 5.32 1.28
C GLY A 70 17.48 6.48 0.96
N PRO A 71 17.93 7.73 1.13
CA PRO A 71 17.13 8.91 0.84
C PRO A 71 16.63 8.94 -0.61
N GLY A 72 15.35 9.24 -0.82
CA GLY A 72 14.72 9.28 -2.14
C GLY A 72 14.26 7.93 -2.68
N GLU A 73 14.63 6.82 -2.05
CA GLU A 73 14.21 5.48 -2.47
C GLU A 73 12.80 5.14 -1.97
N ARG A 74 12.14 4.22 -2.69
CA ARG A 74 10.79 3.76 -2.32
C ARG A 74 10.82 2.91 -1.07
N CYS A 75 9.76 3.03 -0.27
CA CYS A 75 9.59 2.26 0.97
C CYS A 75 8.12 1.91 1.22
N GLY A 76 7.85 0.96 2.12
CA GLY A 76 6.50 0.56 2.49
C GLY A 76 5.80 -0.24 1.39
N GLY A 77 4.56 0.14 1.05
CA GLY A 77 3.70 -0.63 0.17
C GLY A 77 2.99 -1.78 0.88
N VAL A 78 2.14 -2.48 0.15
CA VAL A 78 1.42 -3.66 0.62
C VAL A 78 2.45 -4.70 1.06
N TRP A 79 2.31 -5.23 2.28
CA TRP A 79 3.27 -6.16 2.90
C TRP A 79 4.72 -5.65 2.98
N ASN A 80 4.91 -4.33 3.01
CA ASN A 80 6.25 -3.72 3.01
C ASN A 80 7.12 -4.16 1.81
N MET A 81 6.50 -4.44 0.65
CA MET A 81 7.18 -4.98 -0.53
C MET A 81 8.28 -4.07 -1.11
N TYR A 82 8.24 -2.76 -0.83
CA TYR A 82 9.31 -1.83 -1.21
C TYR A 82 10.42 -1.72 -0.15
N GLY A 83 10.29 -2.43 0.97
CA GLY A 83 11.26 -2.45 2.04
C GLY A 83 11.16 -1.26 2.99
N SER A 84 12.10 -1.24 3.94
CA SER A 84 12.15 -0.26 5.03
C SER A 84 13.32 0.69 4.86
N CYS A 85 13.11 1.96 5.25
CA CYS A 85 14.17 2.95 5.23
C CYS A 85 15.27 2.61 6.24
N GLY A 86 16.50 2.98 5.89
CA GLY A 86 17.66 2.83 6.75
C GLY A 86 17.60 3.67 8.04
N LYS A 87 18.67 3.58 8.84
CA LYS A 87 18.79 4.28 10.11
C LYS A 87 18.62 5.80 9.92
N LYS A 88 17.88 6.42 10.85
CA LYS A 88 17.57 7.87 10.86
C LYS A 88 16.74 8.37 9.67
N LEU A 89 16.22 7.47 8.84
CA LEU A 89 15.29 7.79 7.78
C LEU A 89 13.87 7.38 8.17
N THR A 90 12.87 8.07 7.63
CA THR A 90 11.46 7.74 7.79
C THR A 90 10.79 7.60 6.44
N CYS A 91 9.80 6.70 6.36
CA CYS A 91 9.05 6.48 5.13
C CYS A 91 7.93 7.50 5.00
N LEU A 92 8.16 8.55 4.21
CA LEU A 92 7.16 9.58 3.94
C LEU A 92 6.11 9.08 2.99
N LYS A 93 4.87 9.03 3.47
CA LYS A 93 3.69 8.68 2.69
C LYS A 93 2.83 9.91 2.49
N LYS A 94 2.16 9.99 1.34
CA LYS A 94 1.20 11.07 1.12
C LYS A 94 0.08 10.98 2.17
N PRO A 95 -0.34 12.10 2.79
CA PRO A 95 -1.52 12.09 3.63
C PRO A 95 -2.72 11.60 2.80
N SER A 96 -3.39 10.58 3.31
CA SER A 96 -4.61 10.02 2.74
C SER A 96 -5.75 10.27 3.72
N ASN A 97 -6.95 10.52 3.19
CA ASN A 97 -8.20 10.58 3.96
C ASN A 97 -8.67 9.19 4.41
N ASN A 98 -7.95 8.13 4.04
CA ASN A 98 -8.23 6.78 4.49
C ASN A 98 -7.82 6.59 5.94
N ASN A 99 -8.33 5.53 6.56
CA ASN A 99 -7.93 5.17 7.92
C ASN A 99 -6.41 4.91 8.00
N ALA A 100 -5.83 5.11 9.19
CA ALA A 100 -4.40 4.93 9.44
C ALA A 100 -3.89 3.53 9.02
N LEU A 101 -4.76 2.52 9.07
CA LEU A 101 -4.47 1.14 8.65
C LEU A 101 -4.25 1.01 7.14
N MET A 102 -5.09 1.64 6.31
CA MET A 102 -4.85 1.65 4.87
C MET A 102 -3.61 2.46 4.51
N GLN A 103 -3.27 3.47 5.30
CA GLN A 103 -2.09 4.29 5.05
C GLN A 103 -0.78 3.49 5.15
N GLN A 104 -0.75 2.41 5.93
CA GLN A 104 0.43 1.54 6.02
C GLN A 104 0.75 0.82 4.70
N ASN A 105 -0.27 0.53 3.89
CA ASN A 105 -0.12 -0.17 2.61
C ASN A 105 0.32 0.72 1.45
N TYR A 106 0.37 2.04 1.63
CA TYR A 106 0.82 2.92 0.57
C TYR A 106 2.36 2.95 0.49
N PRO A 107 2.92 2.95 -0.74
CA PRO A 107 4.31 3.27 -0.92
C PRO A 107 4.60 4.69 -0.47
N GLY A 108 5.81 4.90 0.02
CA GLY A 108 6.37 6.20 0.37
C GLY A 108 7.78 6.36 -0.19
N ILE A 109 8.43 7.42 0.27
CA ILE A 109 9.83 7.74 -0.04
C ILE A 109 10.60 7.93 1.26
N CYS A 110 11.82 7.40 1.33
CA CYS A 110 12.69 7.60 2.48
C CYS A 110 13.21 9.04 2.53
N ALA A 111 13.01 9.69 3.66
CA ALA A 111 13.52 11.04 3.92
C ALA A 111 14.17 11.13 5.30
N GLN A 112 14.97 12.17 5.50
CA GLN A 112 15.61 12.43 6.78
C GLN A 112 14.56 12.77 7.85
N LYS A 113 14.60 12.03 8.96
CA LYS A 113 13.57 12.13 10.00
C LYS A 113 13.60 13.49 10.69
N ASP A 114 14.77 14.01 10.97
CA ASP A 114 15.03 15.33 11.55
C ASP A 114 14.58 16.47 10.63
N GLU A 115 14.83 16.38 9.33
CA GLU A 115 14.35 17.36 8.35
C GLU A 115 12.82 17.40 8.31
N VAL A 116 12.18 16.23 8.28
CA VAL A 116 10.72 16.10 8.28
C VAL A 116 10.13 16.66 9.57
N GLU A 117 10.68 16.33 10.73
CA GLU A 117 10.22 16.84 12.03
C GLU A 117 10.39 18.36 12.13
N SER A 118 11.50 18.90 11.62
CA SER A 118 11.74 20.34 11.56
C SER A 118 10.68 21.04 10.69
N ILE A 119 10.42 20.54 9.48
CA ILE A 119 9.43 21.10 8.56
C ILE A 119 8.02 21.00 9.16
N LEU A 120 7.65 19.84 9.72
CA LEU A 120 6.34 19.66 10.35
C LEU A 120 6.16 20.61 11.52
N SER A 121 7.17 20.79 12.38
CA SER A 121 7.09 21.71 13.51
C SER A 121 6.88 23.17 13.05
N ALA A 122 7.53 23.58 11.96
CA ALA A 122 7.33 24.90 11.36
C ALA A 122 5.91 25.06 10.79
N ILE A 123 5.38 24.05 10.08
CA ILE A 123 4.01 24.09 9.52
C ILE A 123 2.95 24.12 10.64
N TYR A 124 3.13 23.33 11.69
CA TYR A 124 2.20 23.32 12.83
C TYR A 124 2.19 24.65 13.57
N GLN A 125 3.34 25.29 13.75
CA GLN A 125 3.41 26.64 14.35
C GLN A 125 2.67 27.66 13.48
N ASP A 126 2.82 27.61 12.15
CA ASP A 126 2.17 28.54 11.23
C ASP A 126 0.63 28.39 11.22
N GLN A 127 0.12 27.14 11.28
CA GLN A 127 -1.32 26.88 11.42
C GLN A 127 -1.88 27.41 12.75
N THR A 128 -1.15 27.32 13.85
CA THR A 128 -1.61 27.86 15.14
C THR A 128 -1.66 29.39 15.16
N PHE A 129 -0.82 30.08 14.39
CA PHE A 129 -0.84 31.54 14.26
C PHE A 129 -2.07 32.01 13.48
N SER A 130 -2.39 31.38 12.34
CA SER A 130 -3.59 31.71 11.54
C SER A 130 -4.90 31.40 12.29
N VAL A 131 -4.93 30.34 13.11
CA VAL A 131 -6.09 30.02 13.95
C VAL A 131 -6.26 31.05 15.08
N LYS A 132 -5.18 31.47 15.76
CA LYS A 132 -5.26 32.51 16.81
C LYS A 132 -5.72 33.86 16.27
N GLU A 133 -5.25 34.27 15.09
CA GLU A 133 -5.70 35.51 14.46
C GLU A 133 -7.18 35.45 14.06
N LYS A 134 -7.64 34.31 13.54
CA LYS A 134 -9.07 34.07 13.25
C LYS A 134 -9.93 33.99 14.51
N MET A 135 -9.41 33.45 15.62
CA MET A 135 -10.11 33.38 16.90
C MET A 135 -10.12 34.72 17.65
N GLY A 136 -9.12 35.58 17.46
CA GLY A 136 -9.12 36.95 17.99
C GLY A 136 -10.14 37.89 17.33
N LYS A 137 -10.76 37.47 16.21
CA LYS A 137 -11.80 38.23 15.48
C LYS A 137 -13.19 37.60 15.53
N LEU A 138 -13.37 36.49 16.24
CA LEU A 138 -14.67 35.82 16.36
C LEU A 138 -15.23 36.04 17.77
N GLU A 139 -16.00 37.12 17.96
CA GLU A 139 -16.98 37.15 19.05
C GLU A 139 -17.96 35.99 18.86
N MET A 140 -18.09 35.15 19.89
CA MET A 140 -18.97 33.98 19.88
C MET A 140 -20.43 34.40 19.79
N LYS A 141 -21.00 34.36 18.58
CA LYS A 141 -22.46 34.18 18.41
C LYS A 141 -22.73 32.70 18.11
N PRO A 142 -23.52 32.00 18.94
CA PRO A 142 -23.82 30.59 18.72
C PRO A 142 -24.64 30.44 17.43
N ARG A 143 -24.05 29.81 16.41
CA ARG A 143 -24.74 29.51 15.14
C ARG A 143 -24.73 28.00 14.92
N ARG A 144 -25.91 27.38 15.08
CA ARG A 144 -26.18 26.00 14.63
C ARG A 144 -25.93 25.93 13.13
N LEU A 145 -25.02 25.08 12.67
CA LEU A 145 -24.86 24.81 11.25
C LEU A 145 -24.75 23.32 10.95
N LYS A 146 -25.63 22.93 10.04
CA LYS A 146 -25.94 21.60 9.54
C LYS A 146 -24.83 21.10 8.62
N SER A 147 -24.57 19.81 8.64
CA SER A 147 -23.62 19.11 7.78
C SER A 147 -24.06 19.13 6.31
N LYS A 148 -23.14 19.48 5.41
CA LYS A 148 -23.18 19.06 4.00
C LYS A 148 -21.77 18.68 3.54
N ALA A 149 -21.68 17.53 2.88
CA ALA A 149 -20.48 16.90 2.37
C ALA A 149 -19.90 17.62 1.13
N SER A 150 -18.58 17.52 0.94
CA SER A 150 -17.86 18.14 -0.18
C SER A 150 -17.71 17.20 -1.40
N PRO A 151 -17.68 17.73 -2.63
CA PRO A 151 -17.32 16.99 -3.83
C PRO A 151 -15.89 17.32 -4.29
N TRP A 152 -15.02 16.33 -4.49
CA TRP A 152 -13.77 16.49 -5.22
C TRP A 152 -13.61 15.40 -6.26
N LYS A 153 -13.30 15.81 -7.50
CA LYS A 153 -13.15 14.97 -8.69
C LYS A 153 -11.71 14.48 -8.82
N ASP A 154 -11.56 13.19 -9.12
CA ASP A 154 -10.29 12.51 -9.35
C ASP A 154 -9.64 12.96 -10.67
N THR A 155 -8.33 13.24 -10.64
CA THR A 155 -7.51 13.33 -11.85
C THR A 155 -6.30 12.41 -11.73
N ASN A 156 -6.21 11.47 -12.66
CA ASN A 156 -5.06 10.60 -12.89
C ASN A 156 -3.84 11.44 -13.30
N TYR A 157 -2.66 11.17 -12.73
CA TYR A 157 -1.40 11.70 -13.24
C TYR A 157 -0.27 10.64 -13.27
N PRO A 158 0.73 10.84 -14.14
CA PRO A 158 1.38 9.77 -14.91
C PRO A 158 2.65 9.24 -14.25
N VAL A 159 2.99 8.02 -14.68
CA VAL A 159 4.24 7.31 -14.40
C VAL A 159 5.39 7.97 -15.16
N LYS A 160 6.49 8.31 -14.48
CA LYS A 160 7.79 8.51 -15.15
C LYS A 160 8.63 7.25 -14.98
N PRO A 161 9.23 6.69 -16.05
CA PRO A 161 10.08 5.53 -15.96
C PRO A 161 11.46 5.89 -15.39
N SER A 162 11.99 4.95 -14.62
CA SER A 162 13.31 4.96 -14.01
C SER A 162 14.41 4.75 -15.04
N SER A 163 15.13 5.82 -15.40
CA SER A 163 16.57 5.77 -15.71
C SER A 163 17.08 7.14 -16.15
N GLU A 164 17.59 7.94 -15.22
CA GLU A 164 18.62 8.91 -15.58
C GLU A 164 19.50 9.22 -14.36
N LYS A 165 20.81 9.02 -14.55
CA LYS A 165 21.87 9.26 -13.58
C LYS A 165 22.06 10.76 -13.38
N SER A 166 22.41 11.12 -12.14
CA SER A 166 23.20 12.29 -11.73
C SER A 166 22.90 13.63 -12.41
N GLU A 167 22.33 14.56 -11.65
CA GLU A 167 22.96 15.86 -11.38
C GLU A 167 22.17 16.59 -10.28
N ALA A 168 22.86 16.90 -9.19
CA ALA A 168 22.35 17.82 -8.17
C ALA A 168 22.29 19.23 -8.78
N LYS A 169 21.09 19.71 -9.10
CA LYS A 169 20.87 21.14 -9.36
C LYS A 169 19.62 21.61 -8.62
N ASN A 170 19.86 22.58 -7.74
CA ASN A 170 18.92 23.44 -7.04
C ASN A 170 17.55 23.53 -7.71
N MET A 171 16.53 22.89 -7.10
CA MET A 171 15.15 23.20 -7.42
C MET A 171 14.57 24.04 -6.29
N LEU A 172 14.72 25.36 -6.43
CA LEU A 172 13.90 26.35 -5.75
C LEU A 172 12.44 26.07 -6.10
N ILE A 173 11.67 25.61 -5.12
CA ILE A 173 10.22 25.45 -5.27
C ILE A 173 9.61 26.84 -5.18
N TYR A 174 9.31 27.42 -6.34
CA TYR A 174 8.43 28.57 -6.45
C TYR A 174 6.99 28.11 -6.18
N PHE A 175 6.40 28.60 -5.10
CA PHE A 175 4.95 28.67 -4.95
C PHE A 175 4.48 30.00 -5.55
N LYS A 176 3.64 29.92 -6.58
CA LYS A 176 2.84 31.05 -7.08
C LYS A 176 1.37 30.65 -7.02
#